data_AF-A0A937YVC1-F1
#
_entry.id   AF-A0A937YVC1-F1
#
_cell.length_a   1.000
_cell.length_b   1.000
_cell.length_c   1.000
_cell.angle_alpha   90.00
_cell.angle_beta   90.00
_cell.angle_gamma   90.00
#
_symmetry.space_group_name_H-M   'P 1'
#
loop_
_entity.id
_entity.type
_entity.pdbx_description
1 polymer ?
#
loop_
_entity_poly.entity_id
_entity_poly.type
_entity_poly.pdbx_seq_one_letter_code
_entity_poly.pdbx_strand_id
1 'polypeptide(L)'
;MGRLAWVLAATALAVGAAALAQGLQERTARVKRRLAKEAQAHAGLRGSPGTLPTDNSLCLLCHANFRSEELVTVHLAQGVTCAVCHGLSFEHMNDETSRTKPDLLYGRAQVSSFCTRCHGRHAQPEKVQAFLIQWKGKTRPNGRLILQQATCTDCHGLHALPDTPVLTGR
;
A
#
# COMPACT_ATOMS: atom_id res chain seq x y z
N MET A 1 56.24 -7.85 44.77
CA MET A 1 54.77 -7.71 44.98
C MET A 1 53.99 -7.22 43.75
N GLY A 2 54.57 -7.03 42.55
CA GLY A 2 53.86 -6.40 41.41
C GLY A 2 53.21 -7.31 40.36
N ARG A 3 53.56 -8.60 40.26
CA ARG A 3 53.10 -9.47 39.16
C ARG A 3 51.74 -10.14 39.40
N LEU A 4 51.41 -10.53 40.64
CA LEU A 4 50.11 -11.13 40.96
C LEU A 4 48.94 -10.14 40.82
N ALA A 5 49.14 -8.88 41.22
CA ALA A 5 48.11 -7.85 41.12
C ALA A 5 47.73 -7.54 39.65
N TRP A 6 48.70 -7.57 38.73
CA TRP A 6 48.47 -7.40 37.30
C TRP A 6 47.72 -8.58 36.67
N VAL A 7 48.04 -9.82 37.06
CA VAL A 7 47.34 -11.01 36.55
C VAL A 7 45.87 -11.01 36.98
N LEU A 8 45.59 -10.67 38.26
CA LEU A 8 44.21 -10.62 38.77
C LEU A 8 43.39 -9.50 38.11
N ALA A 9 43.97 -8.31 37.93
CA ALA A 9 43.30 -7.21 37.24
C ALA A 9 42.98 -7.54 35.77
N ALA A 10 43.91 -8.17 35.04
CA ALA A 10 43.71 -8.58 33.65
C ALA A 10 42.61 -9.65 33.51
N THR A 11 42.53 -10.61 34.45
CA THR A 11 41.46 -11.61 34.44
C THR A 11 40.08 -11.01 34.71
N ALA A 12 39.96 -10.06 35.64
CA ALA A 12 38.68 -9.41 35.94
C ALA A 12 38.14 -8.59 34.75
N LEU A 13 39.03 -7.88 34.04
CA LEU A 13 38.70 -7.15 32.80
C LEU A 13 38.23 -8.09 31.68
N ALA A 14 38.90 -9.22 31.49
CA ALA A 14 38.53 -10.20 30.45
C ALA A 14 37.15 -10.85 30.74
N VAL A 15 36.87 -11.19 32.00
CA VAL A 15 35.55 -11.73 32.40
C VAL A 15 34.45 -10.70 32.23
N GLY A 16 34.70 -9.44 32.60
CA GLY A 16 33.75 -8.34 32.39
C GLY A 16 33.42 -8.10 30.91
N ALA A 17 34.43 -8.12 30.04
CA ALA A 17 34.24 -7.96 28.59
C ALA A 17 33.44 -9.12 27.97
N ALA A 18 33.69 -10.38 28.40
CA ALA A 18 32.96 -11.54 27.93
C ALA A 18 31.48 -11.52 28.34
N ALA A 19 31.18 -11.12 29.59
CA ALA A 19 29.80 -11.01 30.08
C ALA A 19 29.01 -9.90 29.35
N LEU A 20 29.65 -8.77 29.03
CA LEU A 20 29.06 -7.69 28.22
C LEU A 20 28.76 -8.16 26.79
N ALA A 21 29.68 -8.90 26.17
CA ALA A 21 29.50 -9.45 24.82
C ALA A 21 28.34 -10.46 24.78
N GLN A 22 28.28 -11.38 25.75
CA GLN A 22 27.17 -12.33 25.89
C GLN A 22 25.83 -11.61 26.09
N GLY A 23 25.78 -10.59 26.94
CA GLY A 23 24.57 -9.78 27.16
C GLY A 23 24.09 -9.05 25.89
N LEU A 24 25.00 -8.56 25.04
CA LEU A 24 24.64 -7.94 23.76
C LEU A 24 24.13 -8.97 22.74
N GLN A 25 24.74 -10.16 22.70
CA GLN A 25 24.29 -11.27 21.85
C GLN A 25 22.88 -11.74 22.24
N GLU A 26 22.57 -11.86 23.53
CA GLU A 26 21.24 -12.25 23.99
C GLU A 26 20.16 -11.20 23.69
N ARG A 27 20.48 -9.91 23.87
CA ARG A 27 19.57 -8.80 23.55
C ARG A 27 19.26 -8.76 22.06
N THR A 28 20.27 -8.88 21.21
CA THR A 28 20.08 -8.89 19.74
C THR A 28 19.28 -10.10 19.29
N ALA A 29 19.55 -11.29 19.85
CA ALA A 29 18.76 -12.49 19.56
C ALA A 29 17.30 -12.35 20.00
N ARG A 30 17.03 -11.72 21.15
CA ARG A 30 15.66 -11.45 21.63
C ARG A 30 14.91 -10.49 20.69
N VAL A 31 15.57 -9.42 20.24
CA VAL A 31 14.98 -8.48 19.26
C VAL A 31 14.69 -9.19 17.94
N LYS A 32 15.64 -9.96 17.40
CA LYS A 32 15.43 -10.73 16.15
C LYS A 32 14.26 -11.71 16.28
N ARG A 33 14.15 -12.45 17.39
CA ARG A 33 13.01 -13.36 17.65
C ARG A 33 11.68 -12.62 17.74
N ARG A 34 11.65 -11.45 18.39
CA ARG A 34 10.44 -10.62 18.46
C ARG A 34 10.01 -10.13 17.08
N LEU A 35 10.95 -9.60 16.29
CA LEU A 35 10.68 -9.15 14.92
C LEU A 35 10.23 -10.29 14.02
N ALA A 36 10.83 -11.48 14.14
CA ALA A 36 10.40 -12.66 13.40
C ALA A 36 8.99 -13.13 13.81
N LYS A 37 8.66 -13.09 15.10
CA LYS A 37 7.32 -13.42 15.61
C LYS A 37 6.28 -12.38 15.17
N GLU A 38 6.60 -11.09 15.19
CA GLU A 38 5.72 -10.03 14.67
C GLU A 38 5.52 -10.21 13.16
N ALA A 39 6.57 -10.46 12.38
CA ALA A 39 6.47 -10.74 10.95
C ALA A 39 5.62 -11.99 10.66
N GLN A 40 5.72 -13.05 11.47
CA GLN A 40 4.88 -14.25 11.36
C GLN A 40 3.42 -14.00 11.79
N ALA A 41 3.18 -13.18 12.82
CA ALA A 41 1.83 -12.81 13.22
C ALA A 41 1.12 -11.97 12.14
N HIS A 42 1.86 -11.04 11.50
CA HIS A 42 1.38 -10.33 10.32
C HIS A 42 1.25 -11.23 9.08
N ALA A 43 2.04 -12.31 8.98
CA ALA A 43 1.87 -13.31 7.93
C ALA A 43 0.65 -14.21 8.16
N GLY A 44 0.24 -14.44 9.42
CA GLY A 44 -0.97 -15.20 9.76
C GLY A 44 -2.29 -14.43 9.55
N LEU A 45 -2.22 -13.10 9.42
CA LEU A 45 -3.34 -12.22 9.03
C LEU A 45 -3.39 -11.99 7.51
N ARG A 46 -2.33 -12.36 6.79
CA ARG A 46 -2.37 -12.51 5.33
C ARG A 46 -2.95 -13.89 5.05
N GLY A 47 -4.18 -13.95 4.53
CA GLY A 47 -4.74 -15.19 4.01
C GLY A 47 -3.69 -15.93 3.16
N SER A 48 -3.67 -17.26 3.26
CA SER A 48 -2.71 -18.15 2.60
C SER A 48 -2.28 -17.64 1.22
N PRO A 49 -0.99 -17.69 0.85
CA PRO A 49 -0.57 -17.34 -0.49
C PRO A 49 -1.21 -18.33 -1.47
N GLY A 50 -2.25 -17.89 -2.16
CA GLY A 50 -2.97 -18.74 -3.10
C GLY A 50 -4.19 -18.05 -3.65
N THR A 51 -4.06 -17.53 -4.87
CA THR A 51 -5.07 -16.86 -5.70
C THR A 51 -5.57 -15.50 -5.19
N LEU A 52 -5.28 -14.47 -5.99
CA LEU A 52 -6.00 -13.19 -5.93
C LEU A 52 -7.51 -13.46 -6.09
N PRO A 53 -8.38 -12.67 -5.44
CA PRO A 53 -9.82 -12.72 -5.69
C PRO A 53 -10.10 -12.65 -7.19
N THR A 54 -11.05 -13.47 -7.65
CA THR A 54 -11.50 -13.49 -9.06
C THR A 54 -12.56 -12.45 -9.35
N ASP A 55 -13.12 -11.81 -8.32
CA ASP A 55 -14.08 -10.71 -8.43
C ASP A 55 -13.87 -9.64 -7.35
N ASN A 56 -14.74 -8.62 -7.36
CA ASN A 56 -14.71 -7.49 -6.42
C ASN A 56 -15.85 -7.54 -5.39
N SER A 57 -16.55 -8.68 -5.24
CA SER A 57 -17.79 -8.79 -4.47
C SER A 57 -17.68 -8.27 -3.04
N LEU A 58 -16.60 -8.62 -2.33
CA LEU A 58 -16.34 -8.19 -0.96
C LEU A 58 -16.07 -6.68 -0.86
N CYS A 59 -15.26 -6.12 -1.76
CA CYS A 59 -14.98 -4.69 -1.79
C CYS A 59 -16.24 -3.87 -2.12
N LEU A 60 -17.09 -4.40 -3.01
CA LEU A 60 -18.32 -3.76 -3.48
C LEU A 60 -19.48 -3.82 -2.47
N LEU A 61 -19.32 -4.53 -1.35
CA LEU A 61 -20.29 -4.49 -0.24
C LEU A 61 -20.36 -3.09 0.37
N CYS A 62 -19.20 -2.49 0.63
CA CYS A 62 -19.09 -1.15 1.22
C CYS A 62 -18.88 -0.07 0.15
N HIS A 63 -18.22 -0.38 -0.97
CA HIS A 63 -17.92 0.58 -2.04
C HIS A 63 -18.80 0.39 -3.28
N ALA A 64 -20.12 0.37 -3.07
CA ALA A 64 -21.09 0.08 -4.11
C ALA A 64 -21.06 1.05 -5.31
N ASN A 65 -20.57 2.28 -5.12
CA ASN A 65 -20.36 3.28 -6.17
C ASN A 65 -19.40 2.81 -7.26
N PHE A 66 -18.54 1.82 -6.98
CA PHE A 66 -17.63 1.26 -7.97
C PHE A 66 -18.22 0.13 -8.82
N ARG A 67 -19.44 -0.33 -8.52
CA ARG A 67 -20.06 -1.46 -9.24
C ARG A 67 -20.22 -1.18 -10.74
N SER A 68 -20.42 0.07 -11.11
CA SER A 68 -20.58 0.53 -12.50
C SER A 68 -19.50 1.50 -12.93
N GLU A 69 -18.44 1.68 -12.14
CA GLU A 69 -17.39 2.65 -12.47
C GLU A 69 -16.51 2.12 -13.61
N GLU A 70 -16.17 3.00 -14.54
CA GLU A 70 -15.47 2.64 -15.78
C GLU A 70 -14.15 1.91 -15.49
N LEU A 71 -13.28 2.46 -14.65
CA LEU A 71 -11.99 1.81 -14.35
C LEU A 71 -12.20 0.45 -13.70
N VAL A 72 -13.11 0.31 -12.73
CA VAL A 72 -13.39 -0.99 -12.11
C VAL A 72 -13.91 -2.01 -13.10
N THR A 73 -14.88 -1.64 -13.95
CA THR A 73 -15.53 -2.59 -14.86
C THR A 73 -14.61 -3.03 -16.00
N VAL A 74 -13.84 -2.12 -16.61
CA VAL A 74 -12.92 -2.49 -17.71
C VAL A 74 -11.76 -3.34 -17.22
N HIS A 75 -11.23 -3.07 -16.02
CA HIS A 75 -10.14 -3.85 -15.44
C HIS A 75 -10.62 -5.23 -14.98
N LEU A 76 -11.80 -5.33 -14.36
CA LEU A 76 -12.38 -6.60 -13.97
C LEU A 76 -12.62 -7.52 -15.18
N ALA A 77 -13.05 -6.96 -16.32
CA ALA A 77 -13.20 -7.71 -17.57
C ALA A 77 -11.87 -8.28 -18.11
N GLN A 78 -10.72 -7.76 -17.66
CA GLN A 78 -9.38 -8.26 -17.94
C GLN A 78 -8.79 -9.09 -16.80
N GLY A 79 -9.59 -9.46 -15.79
CA GLY A 79 -9.15 -10.23 -14.61
C GLY A 79 -8.36 -9.41 -13.58
N VAL A 80 -8.37 -8.08 -13.69
CA VAL A 80 -7.70 -7.18 -12.73
C VAL A 80 -8.73 -6.73 -11.69
N THR A 81 -8.70 -7.39 -10.53
CA THR A 81 -9.59 -7.09 -9.39
C THR A 81 -9.05 -5.94 -8.52
N CYS A 82 -9.88 -5.43 -7.61
CA CYS A 82 -9.51 -4.38 -6.64
C CYS A 82 -8.21 -4.74 -5.90
N ALA A 83 -8.03 -6.01 -5.55
CA ALA A 83 -6.89 -6.50 -4.80
C ALA A 83 -5.56 -6.43 -5.56
N VAL A 84 -5.58 -6.41 -6.89
CA VAL A 84 -4.37 -6.22 -7.71
C VAL A 84 -3.74 -4.85 -7.48
N CYS A 85 -4.59 -3.84 -7.22
CA CYS A 85 -4.15 -2.47 -7.00
C CYS A 85 -4.04 -2.14 -5.50
N HIS A 86 -5.07 -2.49 -4.72
CA HIS A 86 -5.20 -2.08 -3.32
C HIS A 86 -4.70 -3.12 -2.30
N GLY A 87 -4.18 -4.25 -2.77
CA GLY A 87 -3.83 -5.39 -1.92
C GLY A 87 -5.07 -6.16 -1.45
N LEU A 88 -4.86 -7.30 -0.79
CA LEU A 88 -5.95 -8.17 -0.36
C LEU A 88 -6.89 -7.49 0.64
N SER A 89 -6.37 -6.55 1.45
CA SER A 89 -7.13 -5.68 2.34
C SER A 89 -8.03 -6.46 3.30
N PHE A 90 -7.58 -7.63 3.78
CA PHE A 90 -8.39 -8.49 4.65
C PHE A 90 -8.80 -7.82 5.96
N GLU A 91 -7.87 -7.13 6.64
CA GLU A 91 -8.21 -6.42 7.87
C GLU A 91 -9.19 -5.28 7.62
N HIS A 92 -9.05 -4.59 6.48
CA HIS A 92 -9.98 -3.54 6.07
C HIS A 92 -11.39 -4.08 5.78
N MET A 93 -11.50 -5.18 5.02
CA MET A 93 -12.80 -5.78 4.68
C MET A 93 -13.55 -6.34 5.88
N ASN A 94 -12.84 -6.75 6.94
CA ASN A 94 -13.43 -7.26 8.18
C ASN A 94 -13.64 -6.19 9.26
N ASP A 95 -13.26 -4.93 9.00
CA ASP A 95 -13.50 -3.82 9.92
C ASP A 95 -14.80 -3.08 9.57
N GLU A 96 -15.89 -3.53 10.17
CA GLU A 96 -17.21 -2.91 10.05
C GLU A 96 -17.25 -1.45 10.54
N THR A 97 -16.24 -1.01 11.32
CA THR A 97 -16.15 0.37 11.82
C THR A 97 -15.39 1.31 10.88
N SER A 98 -14.87 0.80 9.75
CA SER A 98 -14.19 1.58 8.70
C SER A 98 -12.99 2.41 9.21
N ARG A 99 -12.29 1.93 10.25
CA ARG A 99 -11.09 2.57 10.82
C ARG A 99 -9.80 2.07 10.16
N THR A 100 -9.78 0.80 9.79
CA THR A 100 -8.64 0.16 9.12
C THR A 100 -8.59 0.62 7.67
N LYS A 101 -7.42 1.06 7.21
CA LYS A 101 -7.20 1.43 5.81
C LYS A 101 -6.95 0.19 4.95
N PRO A 102 -7.23 0.24 3.63
CA PRO A 102 -6.74 -0.77 2.69
C PRO A 102 -5.23 -0.98 2.79
N ASP A 103 -4.73 -2.15 2.33
CA ASP A 103 -3.30 -2.47 2.38
C ASP A 103 -2.47 -1.44 1.60
N LEU A 104 -3.00 -0.98 0.46
CA LEU A 104 -2.35 -0.02 -0.43
C LEU A 104 -3.30 1.12 -0.80
N LEU A 105 -2.81 2.34 -0.62
CA LEU A 105 -3.44 3.58 -1.06
C LEU A 105 -2.46 4.37 -1.91
N TYR A 106 -2.96 4.96 -2.99
CA TYR A 106 -2.16 5.80 -3.89
C TYR A 106 -2.58 7.26 -3.75
N GLY A 107 -1.63 8.09 -3.34
CA GLY A 107 -1.76 9.53 -3.49
C GLY A 107 -1.75 9.92 -4.97
N ARG A 108 -2.28 11.10 -5.29
CA ARG A 108 -2.39 11.61 -6.67
C ARG A 108 -1.06 11.54 -7.43
N ALA A 109 0.05 11.93 -6.82
CA ALA A 109 1.37 11.88 -7.44
C ALA A 109 1.86 10.47 -7.80
N GLN A 110 1.28 9.43 -7.18
CA GLN A 110 1.63 8.03 -7.41
C GLN A 110 0.76 7.37 -8.49
N VAL A 111 -0.35 7.99 -8.89
CA VAL A 111 -1.29 7.40 -9.87
C VAL A 111 -0.60 7.12 -11.19
N SER A 112 0.08 8.11 -11.77
CA SER A 112 0.70 7.95 -13.09
C SER A 112 1.77 6.85 -13.10
N SER A 113 2.66 6.81 -12.11
CA SER A 113 3.71 5.78 -12.02
C SER A 113 3.14 4.39 -11.78
N PHE A 114 2.05 4.29 -11.00
CA PHE A 114 1.34 3.04 -10.78
C PHE A 114 0.72 2.50 -12.07
N CYS A 115 -0.02 3.35 -12.81
CA CYS A 115 -0.70 2.95 -14.05
C CYS A 115 0.30 2.47 -15.11
N THR A 116 1.48 3.10 -15.21
CA THR A 116 2.48 2.76 -16.22
C THR A 116 3.18 1.42 -16.00
N ARG A 117 2.89 0.71 -14.90
CA ARG A 117 3.41 -0.66 -14.69
C ARG A 117 2.78 -1.66 -15.65
N CYS A 118 1.53 -1.42 -16.06
CA CYS A 118 0.81 -2.25 -17.04
C CYS A 118 0.48 -1.49 -18.32
N HIS A 119 0.27 -0.16 -18.25
CA HIS A 119 -0.08 0.65 -19.40
C HIS A 119 1.14 1.34 -20.01
N GLY A 120 1.27 1.25 -21.33
CA GLY A 120 2.26 2.00 -22.09
C GLY A 120 1.86 3.46 -22.34
N ARG A 121 2.60 4.11 -23.24
CA ARG A 121 2.23 5.43 -23.76
C ARG A 121 0.96 5.34 -24.59
N HIS A 122 0.20 6.43 -24.63
CA HIS A 122 -0.90 6.56 -25.58
C HIS A 122 -0.41 6.38 -27.02
N ALA A 123 -1.21 5.72 -27.85
CA ALA A 123 -0.89 5.51 -29.26
C ALA A 123 -0.80 6.83 -30.06
N GLN A 124 -1.54 7.87 -29.62
CA GLN A 124 -1.60 9.19 -30.25
C GLN A 124 -1.29 10.28 -29.21
N PRO A 125 -0.02 10.39 -28.76
CA PRO A 125 0.37 11.31 -27.69
C PRO A 125 0.13 12.79 -28.05
N GLU A 126 0.21 13.14 -29.33
CA GLU A 126 -0.08 14.50 -29.84
C GLU A 126 -1.54 14.90 -29.64
N LYS A 127 -2.49 13.96 -29.79
CA LYS A 127 -3.91 14.22 -29.50
C LYS A 127 -4.16 14.43 -28.01
N VAL A 128 -3.48 13.65 -27.16
CA VAL A 128 -3.53 13.83 -25.71
C VAL A 128 -2.98 15.21 -25.33
N GLN A 129 -1.85 15.61 -25.92
CA GLN A 129 -1.26 16.92 -25.67
C GLN A 129 -2.16 18.07 -26.12
N ALA A 130 -2.75 17.97 -27.33
CA ALA A 130 -3.72 18.96 -27.81
C ALA A 130 -4.95 19.06 -26.89
N PHE A 131 -5.46 17.91 -26.41
CA PHE A 131 -6.54 17.86 -25.44
C PHE A 131 -6.15 18.55 -24.12
N LEU A 132 -4.98 18.26 -23.56
CA LEU A 132 -4.49 18.89 -22.33
C LEU A 132 -4.37 20.40 -22.47
N ILE A 133 -3.92 20.90 -23.64
CA ILE A 133 -3.86 22.34 -23.92
C ILE A 133 -5.28 22.94 -23.95
N GLN A 134 -6.19 22.31 -24.68
CA GLN A 134 -7.58 22.78 -24.80
C GLN A 134 -8.33 22.80 -23.46
N TRP A 135 -8.06 21.82 -22.60
CA TRP A 135 -8.77 21.62 -21.34
C TRP A 135 -8.05 22.17 -20.11
N LYS A 136 -6.83 22.70 -20.24
CA LYS A 136 -6.08 23.26 -19.10
C LYS A 136 -6.92 24.29 -18.34
N GLY A 137 -7.09 24.07 -17.04
CA GLY A 137 -7.87 24.93 -16.15
C GLY A 137 -9.39 24.74 -16.24
N LYS A 138 -9.88 23.73 -16.98
CA LYS A 138 -11.31 23.42 -17.12
C LYS A 138 -11.68 22.14 -16.39
N THR A 139 -12.88 22.13 -15.81
CA THR A 139 -13.48 20.94 -15.21
C THR A 139 -14.15 20.10 -16.29
N ARG A 140 -13.85 18.80 -16.31
CA ARG A 140 -14.49 17.83 -17.21
C ARG A 140 -15.88 17.41 -16.72
N PRO A 141 -16.71 16.78 -17.57
CA PRO A 141 -18.00 16.22 -17.14
C PRO A 141 -17.91 15.22 -15.99
N ASN A 142 -16.74 14.59 -15.81
CA ASN A 142 -16.44 13.72 -14.66
C ASN A 142 -16.08 14.52 -13.37
N GLY A 143 -16.26 15.84 -13.35
CA GLY A 143 -15.97 16.71 -12.21
C GLY A 143 -14.49 16.96 -11.93
N ARG A 144 -13.56 16.43 -12.74
CA ARG A 144 -12.12 16.61 -12.54
C ARG A 144 -11.59 17.85 -13.26
N LEU A 145 -10.81 18.66 -12.54
CA LEU A 145 -10.09 19.80 -13.10
C LEU A 145 -8.81 19.33 -13.80
N ILE A 146 -8.63 19.73 -15.06
CA ILE A 146 -7.42 19.41 -15.82
C ILE A 146 -6.32 20.42 -15.48
N LEU A 147 -5.32 19.96 -14.74
CA LEU A 147 -4.12 20.72 -14.37
C LEU A 147 -2.92 20.34 -15.25
N GLN A 148 -1.83 21.08 -15.13
CA GLN A 148 -0.59 20.78 -15.84
C GLN A 148 0.00 19.41 -15.44
N GLN A 149 -0.24 19.00 -14.20
CA GLN A 149 0.11 17.71 -13.61
C GLN A 149 -1.06 16.72 -13.64
N ALA A 150 -1.91 16.78 -14.67
CA ALA A 150 -3.03 15.86 -14.81
C ALA A 150 -2.56 14.40 -14.76
N THR A 151 -3.29 13.58 -14.01
CA THR A 151 -3.05 12.14 -13.86
C THR A 151 -4.02 11.33 -14.71
N CYS A 152 -3.75 10.04 -14.88
CA CYS A 152 -4.57 9.14 -15.69
C CYS A 152 -6.07 9.24 -15.35
N THR A 153 -6.40 9.31 -14.06
CA THR A 153 -7.77 9.39 -13.52
C THR A 153 -8.46 10.74 -13.67
N ASP A 154 -7.77 11.78 -14.13
CA ASP A 154 -8.46 13.02 -14.51
C ASP A 154 -9.19 12.87 -15.85
N CYS A 155 -8.68 11.95 -16.68
CA CYS A 155 -9.22 11.65 -18.00
C CYS A 155 -10.00 10.32 -18.06
N HIS A 156 -9.52 9.29 -17.37
CA HIS A 156 -10.05 7.93 -17.43
C HIS A 156 -10.67 7.51 -16.11
N GLY A 157 -11.97 7.24 -16.11
CA GLY A 157 -12.73 6.92 -14.89
C GLY A 157 -12.80 8.08 -13.88
N LEU A 158 -13.50 7.80 -12.79
CA LEU A 158 -13.60 8.69 -11.62
C LEU A 158 -12.71 8.19 -10.49
N HIS A 159 -12.74 6.87 -10.30
CA HIS A 159 -12.05 6.05 -9.32
C HIS A 159 -11.67 6.79 -8.03
N ALA A 160 -12.68 7.35 -7.37
CA ALA A 160 -12.54 7.98 -6.06
C ALA A 160 -13.78 7.73 -5.22
N LEU A 161 -13.54 7.59 -3.92
CA LEU A 161 -14.59 7.68 -2.94
C LEU A 161 -14.96 9.16 -2.78
N PRO A 162 -16.25 9.52 -2.87
CA PRO A 162 -16.67 10.89 -2.63
C PRO A 162 -16.37 11.28 -1.17
N ASP A 163 -15.97 12.53 -0.94
CA ASP A 163 -15.68 13.08 0.40
C ASP A 163 -16.94 13.16 1.28
N THR A 164 -18.12 13.02 0.68
CA THR A 164 -19.40 12.87 1.37
C THR A 164 -20.00 11.51 1.06
N PRO A 165 -20.45 10.73 2.06
CA PRO A 165 -21.26 9.56 1.79
C PRO A 165 -22.49 10.01 1.03
N VAL A 166 -22.69 9.49 -0.18
CA VAL A 166 -23.95 9.65 -0.89
C VAL A 166 -24.95 8.82 -0.10
N LEU A 167 -25.60 9.44 0.88
CA LEU A 167 -26.85 8.94 1.43
C LEU A 167 -27.87 9.08 0.30
N THR A 168 -27.87 8.13 -0.64
CA THR A 168 -29.00 7.96 -1.55
C THR A 168 -30.17 7.58 -0.67
N GLY A 169 -30.99 8.57 -0.32
CA GLY A 169 -32.25 8.38 0.37
C GLY A 169 -33.06 7.32 -0.36
N ARG A 170 -33.39 6.26 0.36
CA ARG A 170 -34.64 5.53 0.16
C ARG A 170 -35.69 6.20 1.02
#